data_AF-A0A942N807-F1
#
_entry.id   AF-A0A942N807-F1
#
_cell.length_a   1.000
_cell.length_b   1.000
_cell.length_c   1.000
_cell.angle_alpha   90.00
_cell.angle_beta   90.00
_cell.angle_gamma   90.00
#
_symmetry.space_group_name_H-M   'P 1'
#
loop_
_entity.id
_entity.type
_entity.pdbx_description
1 polymer ?
#
loop_
_entity_poly.entity_id
_entity_poly.type
_entity_poly.pdbx_seq_one_letter_code
_entity_poly.pdbx_strand_id
1 'polypeptide(L)'
;MRKIYSLLILLFFNFTVQSQTDFYIGANSGTNTGSIYPAPLQDYWEGSRAQYLYTASELQTAGMAVGNIFGIKINVTNLNGVAIIENYTISIGTTTTTSLSASTWETLNGSSGPVFGPVNYTPVLGINEFSFPSPFYWNGSDNIVVEICNGDANTTSGTFWSDNALSPWTTGLSFNGSHTYAADNLDNLCGSATTTNRGDQTTRPDITFTWNSANVCTAPPTAGIANASVTTACSGVPFTLSLSGSSIGTGLTYQWDSSANGTTWFPMPGDTTSTVSQAQISSSYYRCRVTCSGNTQNSSPTLLIETPPLVKGSFTINAGQPSGGGNFQSITEAINSISCGIDSTVVFNILPGSGPYMEQVIIPVINGASSTNRVIINGNGESLNYTATGTADRAGLILNGADFITIDSLNVDVSSGSSHGWGVVLTNQADSNIIRRCTITTSTSSNSSNYSGIIINGSATGTASQGNNGNGNLIEKNKIVGGYYGVYMYGSSSSNNENNQIIN
;
A
#
# COMPACT_ATOMS: atom_id res chain seq x y z
N MET A 1 71.19 37.08 -15.82
CA MET A 1 70.56 37.52 -14.56
C MET A 1 69.05 37.45 -14.72
N ARG A 2 68.41 36.56 -13.95
CA ARG A 2 66.96 36.39 -13.81
C ARG A 2 66.35 37.58 -13.06
N LYS A 3 65.18 38.06 -13.47
CA LYS A 3 64.15 38.57 -12.54
C LYS A 3 62.77 38.13 -13.05
N ILE A 4 62.20 37.17 -12.34
CA ILE A 4 60.79 36.75 -12.36
C ILE A 4 60.10 37.45 -11.19
N TYR A 5 58.76 37.48 -11.23
CA TYR A 5 57.75 37.61 -10.16
C TYR A 5 56.86 38.84 -10.34
N SER A 6 55.54 38.79 -10.22
CA SER A 6 54.55 37.72 -10.36
C SER A 6 53.21 38.47 -10.33
N LEU A 7 52.36 38.26 -11.33
CA LEU A 7 51.03 38.87 -11.41
C LEU A 7 50.07 38.08 -10.48
N LEU A 8 49.62 38.71 -9.40
CA LEU A 8 48.63 38.14 -8.48
C LEU A 8 47.23 38.32 -9.10
N ILE A 9 46.68 37.26 -9.70
CA ILE A 9 45.30 37.20 -10.16
C ILE A 9 44.42 36.84 -8.95
N LEU A 10 43.62 37.79 -8.47
CA LEU A 10 42.54 37.54 -7.52
C LEU A 10 41.39 36.80 -8.23
N LEU A 11 41.30 35.49 -8.01
CA LEU A 11 40.12 34.69 -8.32
C LEU A 11 38.99 35.07 -7.35
N PHE A 12 38.03 35.87 -7.80
CA PHE A 12 36.74 36.03 -7.14
C PHE A 12 35.92 34.74 -7.34
N PHE A 13 36.01 33.81 -6.39
CA PHE A 13 34.99 32.78 -6.25
C PHE A 13 33.71 33.45 -5.75
N ASN A 14 32.68 33.51 -6.60
CA ASN A 14 31.32 33.83 -6.18
C ASN A 14 30.77 32.65 -5.37
N PHE A 15 31.05 32.63 -4.06
CA PHE A 15 30.31 31.78 -3.13
C PHE A 15 28.96 32.46 -2.84
N THR A 16 27.89 32.02 -3.51
CA THR A 16 26.54 32.31 -3.05
C THR A 16 26.26 31.46 -1.81
N VAL A 17 26.44 32.04 -0.63
CA VAL A 17 25.94 31.45 0.63
C VAL A 17 24.44 31.74 0.67
N GLN A 18 23.60 30.72 0.46
CA GLN A 18 22.16 30.84 0.73
C GLN A 18 21.95 30.70 2.24
N SER A 19 21.58 31.80 2.90
CA SER A 19 21.26 31.80 4.33
C SER A 19 19.96 31.05 4.57
N GLN A 20 19.96 30.13 5.54
CA GLN A 20 18.75 29.49 6.06
C GLN A 20 17.73 30.55 6.48
N THR A 21 16.45 30.26 6.22
CA THR A 21 15.29 31.13 6.49
C THR A 21 14.26 30.37 7.29
N ASP A 22 13.68 31.05 8.27
CA ASP A 22 12.67 30.49 9.17
C ASP A 22 11.26 30.76 8.62
N PHE A 23 10.45 29.71 8.51
CA PHE A 23 9.05 29.79 8.09
C PHE A 23 8.12 29.29 9.19
N TYR A 24 7.31 30.19 9.73
CA TYR A 24 6.33 29.88 10.78
C TYR A 24 5.02 29.37 10.16
N ILE A 25 4.57 28.20 10.63
CA ILE A 25 3.35 27.53 10.18
C ILE A 25 2.40 27.38 11.36
N GLY A 26 1.37 28.22 11.39
CA GLY A 26 0.35 28.20 12.42
C GLY A 26 -0.41 29.53 12.52
N ALA A 27 -1.45 29.55 13.33
CA ALA A 27 -2.31 30.71 13.58
C ALA A 27 -2.21 31.24 15.01
N ASN A 28 -1.53 30.54 15.93
CA ASN A 28 -1.46 30.89 17.35
C ASN A 28 -2.84 31.18 17.95
N SER A 29 -3.79 30.27 17.76
CA SER A 29 -5.18 30.41 18.19
C SER A 29 -5.51 29.61 19.46
N GLY A 30 -4.50 29.02 20.10
CA GLY A 30 -4.61 28.26 21.34
C GLY A 30 -3.25 27.83 21.90
N THR A 31 -3.28 27.08 23.01
CA THR A 31 -2.09 26.50 23.67
C THR A 31 -2.51 25.23 24.41
N ASN A 32 -1.61 24.26 24.59
CA ASN A 32 -1.83 23.21 25.61
C ASN A 32 -1.87 23.79 27.02
N THR A 33 -2.24 22.92 27.96
CA THR A 33 -1.91 22.98 29.38
C THR A 33 -0.89 21.88 29.76
N GLY A 34 -0.53 21.78 31.04
CA GLY A 34 0.36 20.73 31.56
C GLY A 34 -0.05 19.28 31.28
N SER A 35 -1.30 19.02 30.90
CA SER A 35 -1.81 17.65 30.71
C SER A 35 -2.64 17.45 29.44
N ILE A 36 -2.80 18.48 28.60
CA ILE A 36 -3.63 18.44 27.39
C ILE A 36 -2.76 18.25 26.14
N TYR A 37 -3.27 17.48 25.18
CA TYR A 37 -2.67 17.17 23.88
C TYR A 37 -3.41 17.89 22.74
N PRO A 38 -2.73 18.19 21.61
CA PRO A 38 -1.39 17.74 21.17
C PRO A 38 -0.16 18.46 21.75
N ALA A 39 0.59 17.87 22.69
CA ALA A 39 1.79 18.50 23.26
C ALA A 39 3.07 18.04 22.51
N PRO A 40 3.79 18.92 21.79
CA PRO A 40 5.00 18.52 21.06
C PRO A 40 6.22 18.33 21.98
N LEU A 41 6.20 18.92 23.17
CA LEU A 41 7.18 18.78 24.24
C LEU A 41 6.45 18.24 25.47
N GLN A 42 5.92 17.02 25.33
CA GLN A 42 5.12 16.37 26.35
C GLN A 42 5.99 15.60 27.34
N ASP A 43 5.52 15.55 28.57
CA ASP A 43 6.10 14.72 29.62
C ASP A 43 5.04 14.24 30.63
N TYR A 44 3.76 14.56 30.43
CA TYR A 44 2.68 14.23 31.36
C TYR A 44 2.40 12.74 31.45
N TRP A 45 2.67 12.00 30.37
CA TRP A 45 2.75 10.55 30.37
C TRP A 45 4.20 10.17 30.11
N GLU A 46 4.65 9.06 30.72
CA GLU A 46 6.06 8.63 30.67
C GLU A 46 6.55 8.31 29.25
N GLY A 47 5.65 8.17 28.27
CA GLY A 47 6.00 8.06 26.86
C GLY A 47 4.88 8.52 25.94
N SER A 48 5.26 9.00 24.76
CA SER A 48 4.32 9.36 23.70
C SER A 48 4.83 9.08 22.29
N ARG A 49 3.90 8.87 21.37
CA ARG A 49 4.09 8.98 19.93
C ARG A 49 3.06 9.97 19.41
N ALA A 50 3.50 11.00 18.70
CA ALA A 50 2.63 12.00 18.11
C ALA A 50 3.02 12.27 16.66
N GLN A 51 2.02 12.39 15.79
CA GLN A 51 2.19 12.86 14.41
C GLN A 51 1.45 14.18 14.21
N TYR A 52 2.11 15.11 13.53
CA TYR A 52 1.59 16.43 13.20
C TYR A 52 1.67 16.66 11.68
N LEU A 53 0.53 16.91 11.05
CA LEU A 53 0.40 17.07 9.59
C LEU A 53 0.37 18.55 9.19
N TYR A 54 1.35 18.97 8.38
CA TYR A 54 1.46 20.31 7.80
C TYR A 54 1.24 20.20 6.29
N THR A 55 0.21 20.85 5.78
CA THR A 55 -0.16 20.72 4.37
C THR A 55 0.78 21.50 3.46
N ALA A 56 0.97 21.03 2.22
CA ALA A 56 1.76 21.73 1.22
C ALA A 56 1.23 23.16 0.98
N SER A 57 -0.09 23.35 1.05
CA SER A 57 -0.72 24.66 0.89
C SER A 57 -0.35 25.63 2.02
N GLU A 58 -0.31 25.16 3.28
CA GLU A 58 0.15 25.98 4.42
C GLU A 58 1.62 26.38 4.25
N LEU A 59 2.48 25.42 3.87
CA LEU A 59 3.91 25.65 3.66
C LEU A 59 4.18 26.64 2.52
N GLN A 60 3.50 26.48 1.39
CA GLN A 60 3.59 27.39 0.25
C GLN A 60 3.06 28.79 0.57
N THR A 61 1.97 28.88 1.34
CA THR A 61 1.39 30.17 1.79
C THR A 61 2.35 30.91 2.72
N ALA A 62 3.07 30.19 3.58
CA ALA A 62 4.13 30.77 4.40
C ALA A 62 5.33 31.24 3.57
N GLY A 63 5.48 30.78 2.33
CA GLY A 63 6.52 31.16 1.39
C GLY A 63 7.61 30.10 1.17
N MET A 64 7.43 28.89 1.70
CA MET A 64 8.34 27.78 1.42
C MET A 64 8.12 27.29 -0.02
N ALA A 65 9.22 26.96 -0.69
CA ALA A 65 9.22 26.27 -1.97
C ALA A 65 9.92 24.92 -1.84
N VAL A 66 10.12 24.23 -2.96
CA VAL A 66 10.97 23.03 -2.99
C VAL A 66 12.36 23.34 -2.40
N GLY A 67 12.81 22.53 -1.45
CA GLY A 67 14.01 22.85 -0.68
C GLY A 67 14.32 21.91 0.46
N ASN A 68 15.35 22.26 1.22
CA ASN A 68 15.89 21.46 2.31
C ASN A 68 15.46 22.07 3.64
N ILE A 69 14.92 21.24 4.52
CA ILE A 69 14.59 21.56 5.91
C ILE A 69 15.78 21.14 6.77
N PHE A 70 16.36 22.11 7.47
CA PHE A 70 17.54 21.96 8.32
C PHE A 70 17.19 21.86 9.80
N GLY A 71 15.92 22.04 10.16
CA GLY A 71 15.48 21.92 11.53
C GLY A 71 14.04 22.39 11.72
N ILE A 72 13.56 22.18 12.94
CA ILE A 72 12.30 22.71 13.41
C ILE A 72 12.51 23.53 14.69
N LYS A 73 11.62 24.48 14.94
CA LYS A 73 11.58 25.24 16.17
C LYS A 73 10.19 25.21 16.78
N ILE A 74 10.16 25.05 18.09
CA ILE A 74 8.94 24.96 18.89
C ILE A 74 9.03 26.03 19.97
N ASN A 75 8.04 26.92 20.02
CA ASN A 75 8.00 27.95 21.05
C ASN A 75 7.37 27.38 22.33
N VAL A 76 8.01 27.63 23.46
CA VAL A 76 7.48 27.34 24.80
C VAL A 76 7.15 28.65 25.49
N THR A 77 5.87 28.86 25.79
CA THR A 77 5.38 30.08 26.45
C THR A 77 5.38 29.96 27.97
N ASN A 78 5.38 28.73 28.49
CA ASN A 78 5.49 28.42 29.91
C ASN A 78 6.06 27.01 30.09
N LEU A 79 7.10 26.87 30.93
CA LEU A 79 7.67 25.57 31.25
C LEU A 79 6.69 24.70 32.04
N ASN A 80 5.81 25.31 32.83
CA ASN A 80 4.78 24.63 33.62
C ASN A 80 5.30 23.46 34.48
N GLY A 81 6.57 23.49 34.89
CA GLY A 81 7.16 22.41 35.70
C GLY A 81 7.66 21.21 34.91
N VAL A 82 7.72 21.30 33.57
CA VAL A 82 8.35 20.28 32.73
C VAL A 82 9.80 20.03 33.16
N ALA A 83 10.17 18.77 33.21
CA ALA A 83 11.49 18.29 33.56
C ALA A 83 12.24 17.81 32.30
N ILE A 84 13.00 16.73 32.45
CA ILE A 84 13.67 16.07 31.33
C ILE A 84 12.64 15.22 30.60
N ILE A 85 12.60 15.32 29.27
CA ILE A 85 11.85 14.44 28.40
C ILE A 85 12.80 13.35 27.90
N GLU A 86 12.58 12.11 28.30
CA GLU A 86 13.49 11.00 28.00
C GLU A 86 13.38 10.49 26.56
N ASN A 87 14.53 10.17 25.97
CA ASN A 87 14.64 9.62 24.60
C ASN A 87 13.84 10.41 23.54
N TYR A 88 13.77 11.73 23.68
CA TYR A 88 13.09 12.61 22.75
C TYR A 88 13.67 12.45 21.34
N THR A 89 12.79 12.12 20.40
CA THR A 89 13.14 11.73 19.03
C THR A 89 12.18 12.42 18.06
N ILE A 90 12.73 12.99 16.99
CA ILE A 90 11.95 13.62 15.93
C ILE A 90 12.27 12.90 14.61
N SER A 91 11.23 12.48 13.91
CA SER A 91 11.29 12.00 12.53
C SER A 91 10.43 12.89 11.64
N ILE A 92 10.77 12.95 10.35
CA ILE A 92 10.05 13.74 9.36
C ILE A 92 9.95 12.94 8.06
N GLY A 93 8.83 13.11 7.35
CA GLY A 93 8.58 12.52 6.03
C GLY A 93 7.49 13.27 5.28
N THR A 94 7.32 12.95 4.00
CA THR A 94 6.21 13.45 3.19
C THR A 94 5.03 12.46 3.15
N THR A 95 3.84 12.98 2.83
CA THR A 95 2.65 12.18 2.54
C THR A 95 1.73 12.91 1.56
N THR A 96 0.91 12.16 0.83
CA THR A 96 -0.21 12.69 0.04
C THR A 96 -1.49 12.80 0.87
N THR A 97 -1.53 12.24 2.08
CA THR A 97 -2.66 12.31 3.00
C THR A 97 -2.97 13.75 3.39
N THR A 98 -4.23 14.16 3.23
CA THR A 98 -4.71 15.51 3.55
C THR A 98 -5.36 15.62 4.94
N SER A 99 -5.56 14.49 5.63
CA SER A 99 -6.09 14.41 7.00
C SER A 99 -5.60 13.13 7.67
N LEU A 100 -5.00 13.23 8.85
CA LEU A 100 -4.54 12.04 9.59
C LEU A 100 -5.71 11.11 9.95
N SER A 101 -5.45 9.81 9.88
CA SER A 101 -6.39 8.77 10.30
C SER A 101 -6.47 8.68 11.81
N ALA A 102 -7.64 8.37 12.36
CA ALA A 102 -7.80 8.09 13.80
C ALA A 102 -7.40 6.66 14.18
N SER A 103 -7.25 5.75 13.20
CA SER A 103 -7.05 4.31 13.43
C SER A 103 -5.75 3.77 12.88
N THR A 104 -4.93 4.59 12.22
CA THR A 104 -3.66 4.18 11.61
C THR A 104 -2.65 5.33 11.66
N TRP A 105 -1.38 5.00 11.93
CA TRP A 105 -0.27 5.95 11.82
C TRP A 105 0.08 6.23 10.36
N GLU A 106 0.35 7.49 10.04
CA GLU A 106 0.76 7.91 8.70
C GLU A 106 2.20 7.47 8.39
N THR A 107 2.45 7.10 7.13
CA THR A 107 3.80 6.66 6.71
C THR A 107 4.66 7.88 6.37
N LEU A 108 5.88 7.93 6.93
CA LEU A 108 6.84 9.01 6.68
C LEU A 108 7.64 8.76 5.39
N ASN A 109 7.09 9.10 4.22
CA ASN A 109 7.78 8.87 2.95
C ASN A 109 9.05 9.74 2.83
N GLY A 110 10.10 9.18 2.23
CA GLY A 110 11.39 9.88 2.11
C GLY A 110 12.17 10.02 3.43
N SER A 111 11.66 9.49 4.54
CA SER A 111 12.38 9.44 5.81
C SER A 111 13.46 8.36 5.78
N SER A 112 14.65 8.69 6.28
CA SER A 112 15.76 7.73 6.46
C SER A 112 16.00 7.36 7.94
N GLY A 113 15.01 7.63 8.80
CA GLY A 113 15.11 7.51 10.26
C GLY A 113 14.98 8.87 10.96
N PRO A 114 15.20 8.91 12.29
CA PRO A 114 15.12 10.15 13.06
C PRO A 114 16.07 11.23 12.54
N VAL A 115 15.57 12.45 12.45
CA VAL A 115 16.35 13.66 12.10
C VAL A 115 16.88 14.38 13.33
N PHE A 116 16.39 14.03 14.52
CA PHE A 116 16.92 14.45 15.82
C PHE A 116 16.67 13.36 16.86
N GLY A 117 17.59 13.21 17.81
CA GLY A 117 17.50 12.21 18.88
C GLY A 117 17.82 10.78 18.41
N PRO A 118 17.60 9.78 19.29
CA PRO A 118 17.06 9.90 20.64
C PRO A 118 18.04 10.60 21.61
N VAL A 119 17.55 11.58 22.36
CA VAL A 119 18.30 12.25 23.45
C VAL A 119 17.36 12.64 24.59
N ASN A 120 17.88 12.70 25.82
CA ASN A 120 17.16 13.33 26.92
C ASN A 120 17.14 14.84 26.70
N TYR A 121 15.95 15.44 26.64
CA TYR A 121 15.78 16.85 26.28
C TYR A 121 15.13 17.63 27.42
N THR A 122 15.72 18.76 27.82
CA THR A 122 15.11 19.67 28.81
C THR A 122 14.57 20.90 28.08
N PRO A 123 13.24 21.10 28.04
CA PRO A 123 12.66 22.29 27.41
C PRO A 123 13.13 23.58 28.08
N VAL A 124 13.33 24.62 27.26
CA VAL A 124 13.64 25.98 27.72
C VAL A 124 12.49 26.94 27.43
N LEU A 125 12.35 28.00 28.22
CA LEU A 125 11.38 29.06 27.92
C LEU A 125 11.78 29.79 26.63
N GLY A 126 10.81 30.01 25.74
CA GLY A 126 11.04 30.58 24.41
C GLY A 126 11.31 29.51 23.35
N ILE A 127 12.19 29.83 22.39
CA ILE A 127 12.41 28.97 21.22
C ILE A 127 13.29 27.77 21.57
N ASN A 128 12.74 26.58 21.36
CA ASN A 128 13.42 25.30 21.41
C ASN A 128 13.75 24.91 19.96
N GLU A 129 15.03 24.88 19.59
CA GLU A 129 15.49 24.63 18.22
C GLU A 129 16.11 23.24 18.08
N PHE A 130 15.66 22.50 17.07
CA PHE A 130 16.08 21.13 16.75
C PHE A 130 16.71 21.12 15.35
N SER A 131 18.03 21.18 15.28
CA SER A 131 18.77 21.11 14.03
C SER A 131 18.90 19.68 13.53
N PHE A 132 18.78 19.49 12.21
CA PHE A 132 18.89 18.20 11.53
C PHE A 132 20.31 18.05 10.98
N PRO A 133 21.11 17.07 11.47
CA PRO A 133 22.46 16.82 10.96
C PRO A 133 22.48 16.52 9.46
N SER A 134 21.43 15.85 8.97
CA SER A 134 21.15 15.65 7.56
C SER A 134 19.84 16.37 7.22
N PRO A 135 19.84 17.34 6.30
CA PRO A 135 18.62 18.05 5.97
C PRO A 135 17.59 17.14 5.30
N PHE A 136 16.32 17.37 5.59
CA PHE A 136 15.22 16.68 4.93
C PHE A 136 14.83 17.43 3.65
N TYR A 137 14.85 16.75 2.51
CA TYR A 137 14.42 17.35 1.25
C TYR A 137 12.90 17.31 1.12
N TRP A 138 12.27 18.48 0.99
CA TRP A 138 10.86 18.64 0.69
C TRP A 138 10.65 18.98 -0.80
N ASN A 139 9.78 18.22 -1.45
CA ASN A 139 9.53 18.32 -2.89
C ASN A 139 8.67 19.53 -3.30
N GLY A 140 8.11 20.26 -2.34
CA GLY A 140 7.27 21.44 -2.57
C GLY A 140 5.82 21.15 -2.91
N SER A 141 5.40 19.88 -3.02
CA SER A 141 4.03 19.48 -3.40
C SER A 141 3.35 18.57 -2.40
N ASP A 142 4.08 17.71 -1.71
CA ASP A 142 3.52 16.79 -0.72
C ASP A 142 3.31 17.50 0.62
N ASN A 143 2.42 16.95 1.46
CA ASN A 143 2.29 17.37 2.85
C ASN A 143 3.47 16.83 3.66
N ILE A 144 3.78 17.47 4.79
CA ILE A 144 4.84 17.04 5.71
C ILE A 144 4.19 16.47 6.97
N VAL A 145 4.67 15.30 7.41
CA VAL A 145 4.37 14.78 8.75
C VAL A 145 5.63 14.88 9.59
N VAL A 146 5.50 15.54 10.74
CA VAL A 146 6.50 15.54 11.80
C VAL A 146 6.02 14.54 12.85
N GLU A 147 6.82 13.50 13.09
CA GLU A 147 6.59 12.55 14.15
C GLU A 147 7.52 12.87 15.32
N ILE A 148 6.95 13.02 16.50
CA ILE A 148 7.68 13.24 17.75
C ILE A 148 7.35 12.10 18.69
N CYS A 149 8.37 11.45 19.22
CA CYS A 149 8.22 10.40 20.20
C CYS A 149 9.20 10.57 21.35
N ASN A 150 8.80 10.06 22.51
CA ASN A 150 9.62 10.03 23.71
C ASN A 150 9.22 8.83 24.57
N GLY A 151 10.05 8.54 25.55
CA GLY A 151 9.71 7.71 26.69
C GLY A 151 10.91 7.06 27.34
N ASP A 152 10.81 6.80 28.64
CA ASP A 152 11.90 6.21 29.42
C ASP A 152 11.77 4.69 29.57
N ALA A 153 12.89 4.03 29.89
CA ALA A 153 12.96 2.60 30.14
C ALA A 153 11.96 2.15 31.22
N ASN A 154 11.17 1.12 30.92
CA ASN A 154 10.15 0.54 31.78
C ASN A 154 10.77 0.02 33.08
N THR A 155 10.68 0.81 34.14
CA THR A 155 11.06 0.39 35.49
C THR A 155 9.94 0.71 36.47
N THR A 156 9.46 -0.32 37.18
CA THR A 156 8.29 -0.28 38.07
C THR A 156 8.42 0.65 39.29
N SER A 157 9.55 1.35 39.43
CA SER A 157 9.92 2.12 40.62
C SER A 157 10.34 3.56 40.34
N GLY A 158 10.45 3.98 39.07
CA GLY A 158 10.79 5.36 38.75
C GLY A 158 9.55 6.16 38.36
N THR A 159 9.52 7.44 38.73
CA THR A 159 8.57 8.42 38.21
C THR A 159 9.31 9.26 37.17
N PHE A 160 8.92 9.12 35.91
CA PHE A 160 9.56 9.78 34.77
C PHE A 160 8.54 10.61 33.98
N TRP A 161 7.63 11.25 34.72
CA TRP A 161 6.65 12.17 34.15
C TRP A 161 6.72 13.50 34.89
N SER A 162 6.44 14.55 34.15
CA SER A 162 6.28 15.91 34.65
C SER A 162 5.19 16.62 33.82
N ASP A 163 4.91 17.88 34.11
CA ASP A 163 3.91 18.59 33.32
C ASP A 163 4.43 18.88 31.90
N ASN A 164 3.53 18.86 30.90
CA ASN A 164 3.87 19.28 29.54
C ASN A 164 4.32 20.74 29.50
N ALA A 165 5.33 21.05 28.68
CA ALA A 165 5.65 22.43 28.33
C ALA A 165 4.53 23.03 27.46
N LEU A 166 4.14 24.28 27.70
CA LEU A 166 3.08 24.93 26.94
C LEU A 166 3.64 25.50 25.63
N SER A 167 3.04 25.08 24.52
CA SER A 167 3.36 25.50 23.16
C SER A 167 2.10 26.03 22.46
N PRO A 168 2.22 27.12 21.67
CA PRO A 168 1.13 27.65 20.85
C PRO A 168 0.65 26.66 19.78
N TRP A 169 -0.65 26.64 19.52
CA TRP A 169 -1.29 25.76 18.54
C TRP A 169 -2.24 26.52 17.61
N THR A 170 -2.55 25.87 16.50
CA THR A 170 -3.66 26.20 15.60
C THR A 170 -4.84 25.29 15.91
N THR A 171 -6.01 25.87 16.15
CA THR A 171 -7.26 25.18 16.50
C THR A 171 -8.26 25.26 15.35
N GLY A 172 -9.20 24.30 15.29
CA GLY A 172 -10.31 24.34 14.34
C GLY A 172 -9.91 24.08 12.89
N LEU A 173 -8.88 23.27 12.67
CA LEU A 173 -8.48 22.82 11.33
C LEU A 173 -9.64 22.05 10.67
N SER A 174 -9.80 22.22 9.35
CA SER A 174 -10.81 21.46 8.58
C SER A 174 -10.42 19.99 8.33
N PHE A 175 -9.32 19.54 8.91
CA PHE A 175 -8.73 18.22 8.79
C PHE A 175 -8.11 17.79 10.13
N ASN A 176 -7.84 16.50 10.28
CA ASN A 176 -7.09 16.00 11.43
C ASN A 176 -5.60 16.35 11.25
N GLY A 177 -5.15 17.38 11.94
CA GLY A 177 -3.77 17.86 11.94
C GLY A 177 -2.87 17.21 12.99
N SER A 178 -3.44 16.49 13.97
CA SER A 178 -2.67 15.74 14.96
C SER A 178 -3.24 14.36 15.27
N HIS A 179 -2.36 13.46 15.70
CA HIS A 179 -2.69 12.18 16.29
C HIS A 179 -1.65 11.84 17.35
N THR A 180 -2.07 11.66 18.61
CA THR A 180 -1.16 11.35 19.71
C THR A 180 -1.60 10.13 20.48
N TYR A 181 -0.69 9.20 20.71
CA TYR A 181 -0.81 8.12 21.69
C TYR A 181 0.18 8.38 22.82
N ALA A 182 -0.27 8.22 24.07
CA ALA A 182 0.59 8.37 25.24
C ALA A 182 0.20 7.37 26.33
N ALA A 183 1.19 6.82 27.01
CA ALA A 183 1.03 5.76 28.00
C ALA A 183 2.21 5.72 28.98
N ASP A 184 1.97 5.16 30.16
CA ASP A 184 3.00 4.97 31.18
C ASP A 184 3.62 3.57 31.06
N ASN A 185 4.86 3.42 31.53
CA ASN A 185 5.57 2.15 31.68
C ASN A 185 5.71 1.33 30.37
N LEU A 186 5.88 1.98 29.22
CA LEU A 186 5.95 1.30 27.90
C LEU A 186 7.23 1.60 27.08
N ASP A 187 8.32 2.00 27.72
CA ASP A 187 9.55 2.41 27.03
C ASP A 187 9.30 3.62 26.08
N ASN A 188 10.26 3.91 25.21
CA ASN A 188 10.07 4.87 24.13
C ASN A 188 8.99 4.38 23.16
N LEU A 189 7.97 5.20 22.92
CA LEU A 189 6.83 4.85 22.07
C LEU A 189 7.05 5.07 20.55
N CYS A 190 8.25 5.44 20.10
CA CYS A 190 8.58 5.45 18.68
C CYS A 190 8.23 4.09 18.04
N GLY A 191 7.45 4.11 16.96
CA GLY A 191 7.02 2.89 16.26
C GLY A 191 5.90 2.09 16.94
N SER A 192 5.32 2.57 18.06
CA SER A 192 4.17 1.91 18.69
C SER A 192 2.99 1.78 17.72
N ALA A 193 2.37 0.60 17.65
CA ALA A 193 1.24 0.30 16.76
C ALA A 193 -0.12 0.73 17.35
N THR A 194 -0.17 1.11 18.63
CA THR A 194 -1.42 1.53 19.29
C THR A 194 -1.86 2.89 18.75
N THR A 195 -3.16 3.05 18.48
CA THR A 195 -3.72 4.25 17.81
C THR A 195 -4.76 4.99 18.64
N THR A 196 -4.99 4.59 19.90
CA THR A 196 -5.90 5.32 20.79
C THR A 196 -5.46 6.77 20.93
N ASN A 197 -6.25 7.69 20.39
CA ASN A 197 -5.88 9.10 20.31
C ASN A 197 -6.09 9.83 21.65
N ARG A 198 -5.20 10.77 21.94
CA ARG A 198 -5.31 11.78 23.00
C ARG A 198 -5.31 13.18 22.38
N GLY A 199 -6.22 14.03 22.85
CA GLY A 199 -6.35 15.41 22.38
C GLY A 199 -7.29 15.57 21.18
N ASP A 200 -7.56 16.82 20.83
CA ASP A 200 -8.38 17.18 19.68
C ASP A 200 -7.55 17.12 18.40
N GLN A 201 -7.91 16.19 17.50
CA GLN A 201 -7.18 15.98 16.24
C GLN A 201 -7.29 17.15 15.27
N THR A 202 -8.30 18.01 15.42
CA THR A 202 -8.45 19.25 14.63
C THR A 202 -7.63 20.42 15.17
N THR A 203 -6.78 20.14 16.16
CA THR A 203 -5.80 21.07 16.70
C THR A 203 -4.39 20.55 16.41
N ARG A 204 -3.45 21.42 16.05
CA ARG A 204 -2.06 21.07 15.73
C ARG A 204 -1.08 22.08 16.32
N PRO A 205 0.09 21.66 16.85
CA PRO A 205 1.11 22.60 17.28
C PRO A 205 1.59 23.51 16.16
N ASP A 206 1.86 24.76 16.51
CA ASP A 206 2.54 25.68 15.61
C ASP A 206 4.03 25.33 15.57
N ILE A 207 4.64 25.47 14.40
CA ILE A 207 6.05 25.13 14.20
C ILE A 207 6.73 26.17 13.34
N THR A 208 8.04 26.31 13.49
CA THR A 208 8.88 27.00 12.52
C THR A 208 9.77 25.99 11.83
N PHE A 209 9.78 25.96 10.49
CA PHE A 209 10.77 25.21 9.72
C PHE A 209 11.97 26.09 9.41
N THR A 210 13.17 25.65 9.79
CA THR A 210 14.42 26.22 9.29
C THR A 210 14.66 25.63 7.92
N TRP A 211 14.52 26.42 6.86
CA TRP A 211 14.51 25.94 5.48
C TRP A 211 15.47 26.75 4.60
N ASN A 212 15.95 26.10 3.55
CA ASN A 212 16.68 26.72 2.48
C ASN A 212 16.15 26.24 1.14
N SER A 213 16.02 27.15 0.18
CA SER A 213 15.60 26.81 -1.18
C SER A 213 16.49 25.72 -1.76
N ALA A 214 15.90 24.78 -2.48
CA ALA A 214 16.70 23.84 -3.25
C ALA A 214 17.54 24.66 -4.21
N ASN A 215 18.81 24.29 -4.34
CA ASN A 215 19.68 24.85 -5.37
C ASN A 215 18.93 24.85 -6.70
N VAL A 216 19.10 25.92 -7.49
CA VAL A 216 18.67 25.89 -8.88
C VAL A 216 19.24 24.64 -9.53
N CYS A 217 18.42 23.95 -10.32
CA CYS A 217 18.87 22.73 -10.95
C CYS A 217 20.16 22.98 -11.74
N THR A 218 21.07 22.01 -11.69
CA THR A 218 22.31 22.08 -12.50
C THR A 218 22.02 21.54 -13.89
N ALA A 219 22.44 22.28 -14.92
CA ALA A 219 22.37 21.83 -16.31
C ALA A 219 23.71 21.19 -16.75
N PRO A 220 23.70 20.01 -17.40
CA PRO A 220 22.54 19.17 -17.66
C PRO A 220 22.06 18.43 -16.40
N PRO A 221 20.75 18.18 -16.26
CA PRO A 221 20.22 17.42 -15.13
C PRO A 221 20.56 15.94 -15.27
N THR A 222 20.72 15.21 -14.16
CA THR A 222 20.68 13.75 -14.15
C THR A 222 19.22 13.31 -14.23
N ALA A 223 18.84 12.55 -15.26
CA ALA A 223 17.46 12.10 -15.40
C ALA A 223 17.08 10.88 -14.55
N GLY A 224 18.07 10.10 -14.07
CA GLY A 224 17.82 8.95 -13.21
C GLY A 224 17.28 7.72 -13.96
N ILE A 225 16.65 6.82 -13.22
CA ILE A 225 16.09 5.54 -13.67
C ILE A 225 14.56 5.61 -13.58
N ALA A 226 13.87 5.22 -14.67
CA ALA A 226 12.43 5.01 -14.65
C ALA A 226 12.09 3.64 -14.05
N ASN A 227 11.17 3.60 -13.10
CA ASN A 227 10.70 2.41 -12.41
C ASN A 227 9.19 2.26 -12.56
N ALA A 228 8.66 1.06 -12.34
CA ALA A 228 7.25 0.80 -12.22
C ALA A 228 6.93 -0.07 -11.00
N SER A 229 5.68 -0.01 -10.53
CA SER A 229 5.18 -0.90 -9.49
C SER A 229 5.04 -2.36 -9.94
N VAL A 230 5.07 -2.63 -11.25
CA VAL A 230 4.97 -3.96 -11.86
C VAL A 230 5.87 -4.04 -13.10
N THR A 231 6.26 -5.25 -13.51
CA THR A 231 6.92 -5.50 -14.81
C THR A 231 5.92 -5.88 -15.91
N THR A 232 4.73 -6.30 -15.50
CA THR A 232 3.66 -6.79 -16.37
C THR A 232 2.33 -6.22 -15.87
N ALA A 233 1.54 -5.65 -16.76
CA ALA A 233 0.23 -5.07 -16.45
C ALA A 233 -0.81 -5.59 -17.46
N CYS A 234 -1.93 -6.11 -16.97
CA CYS A 234 -3.03 -6.51 -17.85
C CYS A 234 -3.65 -5.29 -18.53
N SER A 235 -4.31 -5.50 -19.67
CA SER A 235 -4.90 -4.42 -20.46
C SER A 235 -5.86 -3.56 -19.63
N GLY A 236 -5.59 -2.25 -19.56
CA GLY A 236 -6.38 -1.27 -18.83
C GLY A 236 -6.18 -1.25 -17.31
N VAL A 237 -5.37 -2.15 -16.74
CA VAL A 237 -5.08 -2.18 -15.30
C VAL A 237 -4.06 -1.09 -14.96
N PRO A 238 -4.35 -0.21 -13.98
CA PRO A 238 -3.44 0.87 -13.61
C PRO A 238 -2.20 0.34 -12.88
N PHE A 239 -1.07 1.00 -13.11
CA PHE A 239 0.19 0.83 -12.41
C PHE A 239 0.85 2.20 -12.19
N THR A 240 1.86 2.26 -11.34
CA THR A 240 2.58 3.51 -11.05
C THR A 240 3.92 3.51 -11.76
N LEU A 241 4.24 4.62 -12.42
CA LEU A 241 5.58 4.95 -12.93
C LEU A 241 6.25 5.94 -11.97
N SER A 242 7.54 5.76 -11.69
CA SER A 242 8.29 6.64 -10.80
C SER A 242 9.74 6.82 -11.23
N LEU A 243 10.36 7.92 -10.81
CA LEU A 243 11.75 8.25 -11.11
C LEU A 243 12.63 8.14 -9.87
N SER A 244 13.78 7.47 -9.99
CA SER A 244 14.79 7.38 -8.92
C SER A 244 16.15 7.87 -9.40
N GLY A 245 16.95 8.46 -8.50
CA GLY A 245 18.29 8.96 -8.83
C GLY A 245 18.33 10.15 -9.79
N SER A 246 17.20 10.84 -10.01
CA SER A 246 17.17 12.09 -10.76
C SER A 246 17.76 13.25 -9.97
N SER A 247 18.26 14.28 -10.66
CA SER A 247 18.62 15.55 -10.04
C SER A 247 17.46 16.12 -9.25
N ILE A 248 17.83 16.87 -8.22
CA ILE A 248 16.93 17.57 -7.31
C ILE A 248 17.29 19.05 -7.38
N GLY A 249 16.30 19.93 -7.52
CA GLY A 249 16.53 21.38 -7.61
C GLY A 249 15.30 22.16 -8.07
N THR A 250 15.28 23.46 -7.78
CA THR A 250 14.26 24.37 -8.34
C THR A 250 14.43 24.48 -9.85
N GLY A 251 13.33 24.60 -10.60
CA GLY A 251 13.34 24.76 -12.06
C GLY A 251 13.45 23.46 -12.87
N LEU A 252 13.41 22.29 -12.22
CA LEU A 252 13.24 21.01 -12.91
C LEU A 252 11.82 20.88 -13.45
N THR A 253 11.70 20.33 -14.65
CA THR A 253 10.43 19.91 -15.23
C THR A 253 10.53 18.47 -15.71
N TYR A 254 9.43 17.73 -15.58
CA TYR A 254 9.33 16.33 -15.96
C TYR A 254 8.33 16.18 -17.10
N GLN A 255 8.55 15.20 -17.96
CA GLN A 255 7.58 14.78 -18.97
C GLN A 255 7.79 13.30 -19.25
N TRP A 256 6.80 12.47 -18.92
CA TRP A 256 6.81 11.07 -19.28
C TRP A 256 6.50 10.90 -20.77
N ASP A 257 7.23 9.99 -21.41
CA ASP A 257 6.98 9.56 -22.79
C ASP A 257 6.72 8.05 -22.81
N SER A 258 5.88 7.60 -23.75
CA SER A 258 5.70 6.20 -24.08
C SER A 258 6.19 5.87 -25.49
N SER A 259 6.50 4.60 -25.74
CA SER A 259 6.94 4.10 -27.05
C SER A 259 6.49 2.65 -27.26
N ALA A 260 5.98 2.33 -28.44
CA ALA A 260 5.65 0.95 -28.80
C ALA A 260 6.88 0.09 -29.15
N ASN A 261 8.02 0.72 -29.46
CA ASN A 261 9.19 0.04 -30.03
C ASN A 261 10.52 0.41 -29.34
N GLY A 262 10.47 1.19 -28.27
CA GLY A 262 11.64 1.66 -27.51
C GLY A 262 12.48 2.73 -28.23
N THR A 263 12.09 3.18 -29.43
CA THR A 263 12.88 4.11 -30.26
C THR A 263 12.12 5.36 -30.67
N THR A 264 10.83 5.24 -30.99
CA THR A 264 9.94 6.35 -31.35
C THR A 264 9.07 6.71 -30.15
N TRP A 265 9.25 7.90 -29.62
CA TRP A 265 8.68 8.32 -28.33
C TRP A 265 7.61 9.39 -28.51
N PHE A 266 6.50 9.23 -27.79
CA PHE A 266 5.40 10.19 -27.76
C PHE A 266 5.19 10.69 -26.33
N PRO A 267 5.00 12.01 -26.12
CA PRO A 267 4.70 12.52 -24.79
C PRO A 267 3.36 12.00 -24.29
N MET A 268 3.29 11.66 -23.01
CA MET A 268 2.04 11.36 -22.30
C MET A 268 1.49 12.68 -21.71
N PRO A 269 0.46 13.30 -22.30
CA PRO A 269 0.07 14.66 -21.95
C PRO A 269 -0.46 14.75 -20.51
N GLY A 270 0.08 15.68 -19.72
CA GLY A 270 -0.30 15.88 -18.31
C GLY A 270 0.57 15.12 -17.31
N ASP A 271 1.38 14.16 -17.78
CA ASP A 271 2.27 13.37 -16.93
C ASP A 271 3.61 14.10 -16.70
N THR A 272 3.53 15.17 -15.90
CA THR A 272 4.62 16.14 -15.69
C THR A 272 5.23 16.10 -14.28
N THR A 273 4.99 15.03 -13.53
CA THR A 273 5.54 14.78 -12.18
C THR A 273 6.55 13.65 -12.20
N SER A 274 7.36 13.54 -11.15
CA SER A 274 8.33 12.44 -11.00
C SER A 274 7.67 11.06 -10.79
N THR A 275 6.39 11.05 -10.42
CA THR A 275 5.57 9.85 -10.24
C THR A 275 4.20 10.07 -10.88
N VAL A 276 3.72 9.10 -11.68
CA VAL A 276 2.41 9.16 -12.38
C VAL A 276 1.71 7.80 -12.36
N SER A 277 0.37 7.80 -12.43
CA SER A 277 -0.42 6.58 -12.60
C SER A 277 -0.76 6.38 -14.07
N GLN A 278 -0.51 5.19 -14.60
CA GLN A 278 -0.67 4.87 -16.01
C GLN A 278 -1.42 3.55 -16.18
N ALA A 279 -2.15 3.41 -17.29
CA ALA A 279 -2.68 2.13 -17.77
C ALA A 279 -2.33 1.95 -19.24
N GLN A 280 -2.17 0.70 -19.69
CA GLN A 280 -1.80 0.39 -21.07
C GLN A 280 -2.67 -0.73 -21.64
N ILE A 281 -2.81 -0.78 -22.97
CA ILE A 281 -3.55 -1.83 -23.69
C ILE A 281 -2.65 -2.77 -24.50
N SER A 282 -1.36 -2.46 -24.55
CA SER A 282 -0.32 -3.24 -25.23
C SER A 282 1.03 -2.97 -24.55
N SER A 283 1.95 -3.93 -24.63
CA SER A 283 3.31 -3.77 -24.10
C SER A 283 3.93 -2.47 -24.61
N SER A 284 4.42 -1.64 -23.69
CA SER A 284 4.92 -0.31 -24.00
C SER A 284 6.19 -0.01 -23.22
N TYR A 285 7.07 0.75 -23.85
CA TYR A 285 8.27 1.32 -23.23
C TYR A 285 7.95 2.70 -22.65
N TYR A 286 8.58 3.03 -21.53
CA TYR A 286 8.43 4.29 -20.81
C TYR A 286 9.80 4.89 -20.52
N ARG A 287 9.84 6.23 -20.53
CA ARG A 287 10.96 7.03 -20.02
C ARG A 287 10.44 8.36 -19.50
N CYS A 288 11.19 8.98 -18.60
CA CYS A 288 10.93 10.35 -18.16
C CYS A 288 11.99 11.29 -18.75
N ARG A 289 11.56 12.42 -19.31
CA ARG A 289 12.41 13.54 -19.67
C ARG A 289 12.53 14.48 -18.49
N VAL A 290 13.75 14.71 -18.01
CA VAL A 290 14.05 15.68 -16.97
C VAL A 290 14.73 16.87 -17.61
N THR A 291 14.14 18.05 -17.47
CA THR A 291 14.66 19.29 -18.07
C THR A 291 15.05 20.29 -17.00
N CYS A 292 16.25 20.84 -17.12
CA CYS A 292 16.76 21.93 -16.30
C CYS A 292 17.30 23.03 -17.22
N SER A 293 16.82 24.28 -17.06
CA SER A 293 17.31 25.43 -17.83
C SER A 293 17.40 25.16 -19.34
N GLY A 294 16.37 24.52 -19.91
CA GLY A 294 16.30 24.12 -21.32
C GLY A 294 17.14 22.90 -21.73
N ASN A 295 17.95 22.33 -20.83
CA ASN A 295 18.72 21.10 -21.07
C ASN A 295 17.91 19.89 -20.61
N THR A 296 17.51 19.05 -21.56
CA THR A 296 16.74 17.82 -21.30
C THR A 296 17.64 16.60 -21.32
N GLN A 297 17.49 15.73 -20.33
CA GLN A 297 18.06 14.38 -20.31
C GLN A 297 16.94 13.35 -20.17
N ASN A 298 17.16 12.14 -20.69
CA ASN A 298 16.20 11.04 -20.62
C ASN A 298 16.62 10.06 -19.53
N SER A 299 15.65 9.53 -18.78
CA SER A 299 15.90 8.44 -17.85
C SER A 299 16.49 7.23 -18.57
N SER A 300 17.38 6.50 -17.90
CA SER A 300 18.06 5.32 -18.46
C SER A 300 18.27 4.24 -17.39
N PRO A 301 18.07 2.94 -17.70
CA PRO A 301 17.61 2.40 -18.99
C PRO A 301 16.13 2.72 -19.28
N THR A 302 15.69 2.46 -20.51
CA THR A 302 14.27 2.51 -20.88
C THR A 302 13.51 1.39 -20.18
N LEU A 303 12.34 1.69 -19.65
CA LEU A 303 11.51 0.74 -18.90
C LEU A 303 10.50 0.07 -19.83
N LEU A 304 10.45 -1.26 -19.90
CA LEU A 304 9.40 -2.00 -20.61
C LEU A 304 8.38 -2.51 -19.60
N ILE A 305 7.09 -2.27 -19.87
CA ILE A 305 6.00 -2.93 -19.15
C ILE A 305 5.24 -3.81 -20.13
N GLU A 306 5.20 -5.11 -19.85
CA GLU A 306 4.56 -6.07 -20.74
C GLU A 306 3.04 -6.11 -20.51
N THR A 307 2.26 -6.24 -21.58
CA THR A 307 0.83 -6.58 -21.52
C THR A 307 0.64 -7.97 -22.10
N PRO A 308 0.34 -8.99 -21.27
CA PRO A 308 0.10 -10.33 -21.76
C PRO A 308 -1.09 -10.36 -22.73
N PRO A 309 -1.01 -11.13 -23.82
CA PRO A 309 -2.15 -11.31 -24.71
C PRO A 309 -3.28 -12.04 -23.98
N LEU A 310 -4.52 -11.76 -24.37
CA LEU A 310 -5.67 -12.52 -23.90
C LEU A 310 -5.58 -13.98 -24.35
N VAL A 311 -5.97 -14.89 -23.47
CA VAL A 311 -5.82 -16.33 -23.71
C VAL A 311 -7.02 -16.88 -24.48
N LYS A 312 -6.74 -17.87 -25.33
CA LYS A 312 -7.75 -18.62 -26.10
C LYS A 312 -7.29 -20.03 -26.40
N GLY A 313 -8.25 -20.93 -26.59
CA GLY A 313 -8.02 -22.30 -27.00
C GLY A 313 -8.09 -23.33 -25.88
N SER A 314 -7.52 -24.51 -26.15
CA SER A 314 -7.56 -25.65 -25.24
C SER A 314 -6.16 -26.01 -24.76
N PHE A 315 -6.06 -26.35 -23.49
CA PHE A 315 -4.83 -26.64 -22.77
C PHE A 315 -4.96 -27.95 -21.99
N THR A 316 -3.82 -28.48 -21.56
CA THR A 316 -3.73 -29.68 -20.73
C THR A 316 -3.24 -29.31 -19.34
N ILE A 317 -3.79 -29.95 -18.31
CA ILE A 317 -3.19 -29.97 -16.97
C ILE A 317 -2.68 -31.39 -16.75
N ASN A 318 -1.39 -31.54 -16.54
CA ASN A 318 -0.72 -32.81 -16.30
C ASN A 318 0.53 -32.58 -15.44
N ALA A 319 0.48 -32.99 -14.18
CA ALA A 319 1.59 -32.84 -13.25
C ALA A 319 2.84 -33.64 -13.66
N GLY A 320 2.67 -34.69 -14.47
CA GLY A 320 3.75 -35.55 -14.96
C GLY A 320 4.53 -34.99 -16.14
N GLN A 321 4.20 -33.80 -16.65
CA GLN A 321 4.93 -33.13 -17.73
C GLN A 321 5.38 -31.73 -17.29
N PRO A 322 6.51 -31.22 -17.79
CA PRO A 322 6.91 -29.84 -17.55
C PRO A 322 5.85 -28.85 -18.03
N SER A 323 5.76 -27.70 -17.37
CA SER A 323 4.94 -26.58 -17.84
C SER A 323 5.47 -26.01 -19.16
N GLY A 324 4.56 -25.59 -20.03
CA GLY A 324 4.87 -25.06 -21.37
C GLY A 324 4.25 -25.89 -22.49
N GLY A 325 4.30 -25.37 -23.72
CA GLY A 325 3.68 -26.03 -24.88
C GLY A 325 2.16 -26.23 -24.75
N GLY A 326 1.49 -25.49 -23.87
CA GLY A 326 0.07 -25.64 -23.55
C GLY A 326 -0.24 -26.62 -22.41
N ASN A 327 0.77 -27.11 -21.69
CA ASN A 327 0.62 -27.89 -20.46
C ASN A 327 0.85 -27.04 -19.21
N PHE A 328 0.09 -27.33 -18.15
CA PHE A 328 0.27 -26.82 -16.79
C PHE A 328 0.44 -27.97 -15.80
N GLN A 329 1.27 -27.78 -14.77
CA GLN A 329 1.51 -28.80 -13.74
C GLN A 329 0.47 -28.78 -12.63
N SER A 330 -0.28 -27.69 -12.48
CA SER A 330 -1.36 -27.58 -11.50
C SER A 330 -2.56 -26.79 -12.05
N ILE A 331 -3.70 -26.89 -11.35
CA ILE A 331 -4.90 -26.10 -11.67
C ILE A 331 -4.63 -24.62 -11.36
N THR A 332 -3.94 -24.31 -10.25
CA THR A 332 -3.55 -22.92 -9.93
C THR A 332 -2.69 -22.30 -11.04
N GLU A 333 -1.73 -23.04 -11.57
CA GLU A 333 -0.90 -22.55 -12.68
C GLU A 333 -1.73 -22.27 -13.94
N ALA A 334 -2.67 -23.17 -14.27
CA ALA A 334 -3.60 -22.98 -15.38
C ALA A 334 -4.46 -21.72 -15.19
N ILE A 335 -5.00 -21.48 -13.99
CA ILE A 335 -5.77 -20.26 -13.69
C ILE A 335 -4.92 -19.00 -13.76
N ASN A 336 -3.69 -19.04 -13.24
CA ASN A 336 -2.76 -17.91 -13.32
C ASN A 336 -2.44 -17.52 -14.76
N SER A 337 -2.42 -18.50 -15.68
CA SER A 337 -2.17 -18.24 -17.10
C SER A 337 -3.23 -17.36 -17.77
N ILE A 338 -4.46 -17.33 -17.23
CA ILE A 338 -5.58 -16.53 -17.75
C ILE A 338 -5.91 -15.32 -16.89
N SER A 339 -5.04 -14.95 -15.94
CA SER A 339 -5.26 -13.85 -15.00
C SER A 339 -5.46 -12.48 -15.68
N CYS A 340 -4.84 -12.25 -16.85
CA CYS A 340 -5.09 -11.04 -17.65
C CYS A 340 -6.34 -11.10 -18.53
N GLY A 341 -7.03 -12.24 -18.56
CA GLY A 341 -8.29 -12.43 -19.26
C GLY A 341 -8.23 -13.33 -20.48
N ILE A 342 -9.40 -13.53 -21.08
CA ILE A 342 -9.65 -14.41 -22.22
C ILE A 342 -10.34 -13.64 -23.36
N ASP A 343 -10.05 -14.06 -24.60
CA ASP A 343 -10.66 -13.51 -25.85
C ASP A 343 -11.70 -14.49 -26.42
N SER A 344 -11.56 -15.78 -26.12
CA SER A 344 -12.54 -16.81 -26.46
C SER A 344 -12.81 -17.73 -25.29
N THR A 345 -13.71 -18.71 -25.46
CA THR A 345 -13.77 -19.86 -24.55
C THR A 345 -12.38 -20.48 -24.40
N VAL A 346 -11.98 -20.73 -23.15
CA VAL A 346 -10.74 -21.41 -22.77
C VAL A 346 -11.09 -22.74 -22.11
N VAL A 347 -10.41 -23.81 -22.52
CA VAL A 347 -10.65 -25.16 -21.99
C VAL A 347 -9.38 -25.73 -21.39
N PHE A 348 -9.42 -26.10 -20.12
CA PHE A 348 -8.38 -26.89 -19.46
C PHE A 348 -8.84 -28.34 -19.33
N ASN A 349 -8.10 -29.26 -19.94
CA ASN A 349 -8.35 -30.69 -19.81
C ASN A 349 -7.36 -31.29 -18.83
N ILE A 350 -7.83 -31.72 -17.67
CA ILE A 350 -7.00 -32.45 -16.72
C ILE A 350 -6.77 -33.85 -17.28
N LEU A 351 -5.52 -34.27 -17.39
CA LEU A 351 -5.19 -35.61 -17.87
C LEU A 351 -5.59 -36.64 -16.80
N PRO A 352 -6.38 -37.67 -17.13
CA PRO A 352 -6.69 -38.74 -16.19
C PRO A 352 -5.42 -39.42 -15.65
N GLY A 353 -5.36 -39.66 -14.35
CA GLY A 353 -4.22 -40.26 -13.66
C GLY A 353 -3.02 -39.31 -13.46
N SER A 354 -3.17 -38.01 -13.74
CA SER A 354 -2.10 -37.03 -13.52
C SER A 354 -2.15 -36.32 -12.16
N GLY A 355 -3.19 -36.58 -11.36
CA GLY A 355 -3.32 -36.12 -9.97
C GLY A 355 -2.92 -37.21 -8.95
N PRO A 356 -3.28 -37.04 -7.66
CA PRO A 356 -4.07 -35.93 -7.13
C PRO A 356 -3.30 -34.60 -7.13
N TYR A 357 -4.00 -33.51 -7.40
CA TYR A 357 -3.47 -32.14 -7.29
C TYR A 357 -3.62 -31.66 -5.85
N MET A 358 -2.50 -31.43 -5.17
CA MET A 358 -2.47 -31.06 -3.75
C MET A 358 -2.36 -29.53 -3.59
N GLU A 359 -3.45 -28.83 -3.80
CA GLU A 359 -3.49 -27.35 -3.80
C GLU A 359 -4.87 -26.83 -3.36
N GLN A 360 -4.92 -25.56 -2.93
CA GLN A 360 -6.16 -24.81 -2.91
C GLN A 360 -6.28 -24.08 -4.24
N VAL A 361 -7.45 -24.14 -4.87
CA VAL A 361 -7.70 -23.41 -6.11
C VAL A 361 -8.62 -22.23 -5.85
N ILE A 362 -8.16 -21.04 -6.19
CA ILE A 362 -8.96 -19.82 -6.18
C ILE A 362 -9.04 -19.32 -7.62
N ILE A 363 -10.26 -19.20 -8.14
CA ILE A 363 -10.54 -18.62 -9.44
C ILE A 363 -11.08 -17.21 -9.17
N PRO A 364 -10.32 -16.15 -9.48
CA PRO A 364 -10.77 -14.78 -9.35
C PRO A 364 -11.67 -14.38 -10.54
N VAL A 365 -12.12 -13.13 -10.56
CA VAL A 365 -12.70 -12.51 -11.77
C VAL A 365 -11.77 -12.73 -12.96
N ILE A 366 -12.30 -13.30 -14.05
CA ILE A 366 -11.57 -13.49 -15.31
C ILE A 366 -12.09 -12.48 -16.34
N ASN A 367 -11.27 -11.50 -16.70
CA ASN A 367 -11.64 -10.50 -17.71
C ASN A 367 -11.96 -11.16 -19.05
N GLY A 368 -13.05 -10.72 -19.69
CA GLY A 368 -13.52 -11.29 -20.96
C GLY A 368 -14.36 -12.56 -20.83
N ALA A 369 -14.51 -13.12 -19.62
CA ALA A 369 -15.48 -14.19 -19.38
C ALA A 369 -16.92 -13.69 -19.58
N SER A 370 -17.71 -14.48 -20.30
CA SER A 370 -19.08 -14.13 -20.70
C SER A 370 -19.88 -15.39 -21.04
N SER A 371 -21.17 -15.22 -21.35
CA SER A 371 -22.03 -16.32 -21.82
C SER A 371 -21.51 -16.99 -23.10
N THR A 372 -20.70 -16.31 -23.91
CA THR A 372 -20.07 -16.84 -25.13
C THR A 372 -18.61 -17.27 -24.91
N ASN A 373 -17.90 -16.66 -23.96
CA ASN A 373 -16.50 -16.94 -23.64
C ASN A 373 -16.41 -17.52 -22.23
N ARG A 374 -16.49 -18.83 -22.09
CA ARG A 374 -16.43 -19.52 -20.78
C ARG A 374 -15.01 -19.98 -20.47
N VAL A 375 -14.67 -20.10 -19.20
CA VAL A 375 -13.53 -20.91 -18.76
C VAL A 375 -14.06 -22.28 -18.36
N ILE A 376 -13.55 -23.34 -18.98
CA ILE A 376 -14.02 -24.71 -18.77
C ILE A 376 -12.87 -25.54 -18.22
N ILE A 377 -13.06 -26.15 -17.06
CA ILE A 377 -12.13 -27.13 -16.47
C ILE A 377 -12.79 -28.51 -16.54
N ASN A 378 -12.30 -29.34 -17.44
CA ASN A 378 -12.67 -30.75 -17.54
C ASN A 378 -11.76 -31.55 -16.60
N GLY A 379 -12.27 -31.87 -15.42
CA GLY A 379 -11.58 -32.64 -14.40
C GLY A 379 -11.35 -34.11 -14.77
N ASN A 380 -12.15 -34.67 -15.69
CA ASN A 380 -12.00 -36.03 -16.23
C ASN A 380 -11.85 -37.15 -15.17
N GLY A 381 -12.47 -36.97 -14.00
CA GLY A 381 -12.41 -37.90 -12.88
C GLY A 381 -11.19 -37.73 -11.97
N GLU A 382 -10.36 -36.72 -12.21
CA GLU A 382 -9.15 -36.48 -11.42
C GLU A 382 -9.45 -35.75 -10.12
N SER A 383 -8.52 -35.85 -9.16
CA SER A 383 -8.72 -35.35 -7.81
C SER A 383 -7.96 -34.06 -7.52
N LEU A 384 -8.68 -33.06 -7.02
CA LEU A 384 -8.16 -31.91 -6.29
C LEU A 384 -8.25 -32.23 -4.79
N ASN A 385 -7.11 -32.39 -4.14
CA ASN A 385 -7.01 -32.71 -2.72
C ASN A 385 -6.51 -31.49 -1.95
N TYR A 386 -7.22 -31.10 -0.89
CA TYR A 386 -6.79 -29.97 -0.08
C TYR A 386 -7.02 -30.21 1.42
N THR A 387 -5.97 -30.03 2.21
CA THR A 387 -6.02 -30.18 3.67
C THR A 387 -6.14 -28.81 4.33
N ALA A 388 -7.36 -28.40 4.63
CA ALA A 388 -7.63 -27.15 5.33
C ALA A 388 -7.19 -27.21 6.80
N THR A 389 -6.48 -26.18 7.27
CA THR A 389 -5.93 -26.09 8.63
C THR A 389 -6.55 -24.99 9.48
N GLY A 390 -7.28 -24.05 8.87
CA GLY A 390 -7.79 -22.86 9.55
C GLY A 390 -8.99 -22.22 8.87
N THR A 391 -9.46 -21.15 9.50
CA THR A 391 -10.67 -20.41 9.07
C THR A 391 -10.49 -19.66 7.77
N ALA A 392 -9.30 -19.09 7.52
CA ALA A 392 -8.99 -18.33 6.30
C ALA A 392 -8.92 -19.23 5.05
N ASP A 393 -8.45 -20.47 5.22
CA ASP A 393 -8.15 -21.38 4.11
C ASP A 393 -9.00 -22.66 4.23
N ARG A 394 -10.31 -22.50 4.45
CA ARG A 394 -11.21 -23.64 4.76
C ARG A 394 -11.72 -24.40 3.54
N ALA A 395 -11.56 -23.84 2.33
CA ALA A 395 -12.17 -24.37 1.11
C ALA A 395 -11.16 -24.92 0.11
N GLY A 396 -11.49 -26.01 -0.58
CA GLY A 396 -10.63 -26.61 -1.61
C GLY A 396 -10.68 -25.84 -2.94
N LEU A 397 -11.88 -25.49 -3.40
CA LEU A 397 -12.10 -24.72 -4.63
C LEU A 397 -12.97 -23.49 -4.34
N ILE A 398 -12.51 -22.31 -4.73
CA ILE A 398 -13.19 -21.03 -4.52
C ILE A 398 -13.37 -20.32 -5.86
N LEU A 399 -14.61 -19.98 -6.19
CA LEU A 399 -14.99 -19.03 -7.24
C LEU A 399 -15.25 -17.68 -6.54
N ASN A 400 -14.33 -16.74 -6.71
CA ASN A 400 -14.32 -15.46 -6.00
C ASN A 400 -14.59 -14.31 -6.98
N GLY A 401 -15.87 -13.96 -7.15
CA GLY A 401 -16.35 -13.05 -8.20
C GLY A 401 -16.13 -13.56 -9.62
N ALA A 402 -15.78 -14.85 -9.76
CA ALA A 402 -15.58 -15.47 -11.05
C ALA A 402 -16.93 -15.81 -11.68
N ASP A 403 -17.15 -15.33 -12.90
CA ASP A 403 -18.36 -15.58 -13.68
C ASP A 403 -18.07 -16.49 -14.88
N PHE A 404 -19.10 -17.20 -15.32
CA PHE A 404 -19.05 -18.04 -16.53
C PHE A 404 -17.99 -19.15 -16.51
N ILE A 405 -17.67 -19.65 -15.31
CA ILE A 405 -16.78 -20.79 -15.11
C ILE A 405 -17.58 -22.09 -15.18
N THR A 406 -17.02 -23.11 -15.82
CA THR A 406 -17.56 -24.47 -15.82
C THR A 406 -16.55 -25.42 -15.21
N ILE A 407 -16.91 -26.09 -14.11
CA ILE A 407 -16.16 -27.19 -13.51
C ILE A 407 -16.92 -28.48 -13.81
N ASP A 408 -16.27 -29.40 -14.51
CA ASP A 408 -16.90 -30.61 -15.02
C ASP A 408 -16.12 -31.86 -14.63
N SER A 409 -16.74 -32.80 -13.94
CA SER A 409 -16.12 -34.10 -13.60
C SER A 409 -14.81 -34.00 -12.80
N LEU A 410 -14.69 -33.03 -11.90
CA LEU A 410 -13.58 -32.93 -10.95
C LEU A 410 -13.97 -33.57 -9.61
N ASN A 411 -13.07 -34.34 -9.00
CA ASN A 411 -13.23 -34.83 -7.63
C ASN A 411 -12.55 -33.85 -6.66
N VAL A 412 -13.32 -33.12 -5.86
CA VAL A 412 -12.80 -32.20 -4.84
C VAL A 412 -12.85 -32.90 -3.48
N ASP A 413 -11.68 -33.24 -2.93
CA ASP A 413 -11.55 -33.92 -1.65
C ASP A 413 -10.89 -33.02 -0.61
N VAL A 414 -11.69 -32.63 0.39
CA VAL A 414 -11.28 -31.85 1.56
C VAL A 414 -11.49 -32.61 2.87
N SER A 415 -11.66 -33.93 2.79
CA SER A 415 -11.95 -34.79 3.95
C SER A 415 -10.77 -34.99 4.88
N SER A 416 -9.54 -34.77 4.39
CA SER A 416 -8.32 -34.84 5.19
C SER A 416 -8.12 -33.62 6.11
N GLY A 417 -8.92 -32.56 5.97
CA GLY A 417 -8.85 -31.38 6.81
C GLY A 417 -9.20 -31.69 8.28
N SER A 418 -8.23 -31.51 9.18
CA SER A 418 -8.36 -31.87 10.60
C SER A 418 -9.26 -30.92 11.40
N SER A 419 -9.55 -29.72 10.88
CA SER A 419 -10.37 -28.72 11.56
C SER A 419 -11.44 -28.06 10.66
N HIS A 420 -11.25 -28.07 9.34
CA HIS A 420 -12.11 -27.45 8.34
C HIS A 420 -12.11 -28.28 7.04
N GLY A 421 -13.10 -28.07 6.17
CA GLY A 421 -13.18 -28.74 4.88
C GLY A 421 -14.43 -28.36 4.11
N TRP A 422 -14.41 -27.23 3.43
CA TRP A 422 -15.43 -26.83 2.46
C TRP A 422 -15.01 -27.27 1.06
N GLY A 423 -15.89 -27.95 0.33
CA GLY A 423 -15.56 -28.45 -1.00
C GLY A 423 -15.42 -27.32 -2.01
N VAL A 424 -16.57 -26.76 -2.43
CA VAL A 424 -16.65 -25.69 -3.43
C VAL A 424 -17.37 -24.48 -2.85
N VAL A 425 -16.79 -23.29 -3.00
CA VAL A 425 -17.37 -22.03 -2.54
C VAL A 425 -17.58 -21.09 -3.72
N LEU A 426 -18.76 -20.49 -3.82
CA LEU A 426 -19.09 -19.38 -4.70
C LEU A 426 -19.36 -18.14 -3.84
N THR A 427 -18.60 -17.07 -4.06
CA THR A 427 -18.69 -15.85 -3.26
C THR A 427 -18.38 -14.60 -4.08
N ASN A 428 -18.64 -13.42 -3.51
CA ASN A 428 -18.38 -12.11 -4.13
C ASN A 428 -18.99 -11.94 -5.53
N GLN A 429 -20.25 -12.32 -5.68
CA GLN A 429 -21.00 -12.29 -6.94
C GLN A 429 -20.42 -13.25 -7.99
N ALA A 430 -20.12 -14.49 -7.60
CA ALA A 430 -19.74 -15.54 -8.55
C ALA A 430 -21.01 -16.06 -9.25
N ASP A 431 -21.32 -15.48 -10.40
CA ASP A 431 -22.58 -15.65 -11.13
C ASP A 431 -22.42 -16.52 -12.39
N SER A 432 -23.52 -17.15 -12.82
CA SER A 432 -23.57 -17.88 -14.10
C SER A 432 -22.54 -19.02 -14.26
N ASN A 433 -22.10 -19.59 -13.13
CA ASN A 433 -21.17 -20.71 -13.08
C ASN A 433 -21.89 -22.06 -13.17
N ILE A 434 -21.16 -23.08 -13.61
CA ILE A 434 -21.65 -24.44 -13.74
C ILE A 434 -20.72 -25.37 -12.97
N ILE A 435 -21.23 -26.05 -11.95
CA ILE A 435 -20.54 -27.15 -11.27
C ILE A 435 -21.29 -28.43 -11.64
N ARG A 436 -20.68 -29.33 -12.40
CA ARG A 436 -21.38 -30.53 -12.87
C ARG A 436 -20.57 -31.80 -12.84
N ARG A 437 -21.24 -32.92 -12.59
CA ARG A 437 -20.64 -34.27 -12.56
C ARG A 437 -19.43 -34.40 -11.62
N CYS A 438 -19.28 -33.50 -10.66
CA CYS A 438 -18.20 -33.51 -9.71
C CYS A 438 -18.51 -34.44 -8.53
N THR A 439 -17.47 -34.99 -7.91
CA THR A 439 -17.59 -35.60 -6.58
C THR A 439 -16.99 -34.63 -5.56
N ILE A 440 -17.76 -34.24 -4.55
CA ILE A 440 -17.30 -33.37 -3.47
C ILE A 440 -17.28 -34.17 -2.17
N THR A 441 -16.10 -34.42 -1.63
CA THR A 441 -15.89 -35.21 -0.40
C THR A 441 -15.39 -34.31 0.71
N THR A 442 -16.05 -34.35 1.86
CA THR A 442 -15.65 -33.66 3.10
C THR A 442 -15.81 -34.63 4.28
N SER A 443 -15.62 -34.16 5.53
CA SER A 443 -15.74 -34.99 6.72
C SER A 443 -17.10 -35.68 6.81
N THR A 444 -17.10 -37.00 6.97
CA THR A 444 -18.31 -37.83 7.14
C THR A 444 -18.72 -38.00 8.59
N SER A 445 -17.93 -37.51 9.54
CA SER A 445 -18.13 -37.68 10.99
C SER A 445 -18.36 -36.36 11.73
N SER A 446 -18.01 -35.22 11.13
CA SER A 446 -18.18 -33.90 11.75
C SER A 446 -19.59 -33.35 11.58
N ASN A 447 -20.09 -32.69 12.62
CA ASN A 447 -21.37 -31.98 12.65
C ASN A 447 -21.19 -30.45 12.79
N SER A 448 -20.01 -29.94 12.47
CA SER A 448 -19.68 -28.52 12.51
C SER A 448 -19.84 -27.86 11.13
N SER A 449 -20.29 -26.61 11.11
CA SER A 449 -20.33 -25.77 9.90
C SER A 449 -18.96 -25.54 9.25
N ASN A 450 -17.87 -25.96 9.88
CA ASN A 450 -16.54 -25.98 9.27
C ASN A 450 -16.39 -27.01 8.15
N TYR A 451 -17.35 -27.93 8.00
CA TYR A 451 -17.33 -28.97 6.97
C TYR A 451 -18.60 -28.88 6.13
N SER A 452 -18.45 -28.71 4.81
CA SER A 452 -19.58 -28.53 3.90
C SER A 452 -19.21 -28.92 2.47
N GLY A 453 -20.21 -29.34 1.68
CA GLY A 453 -20.02 -29.70 0.28
C GLY A 453 -19.85 -28.47 -0.61
N ILE A 454 -20.97 -27.88 -1.05
CA ILE A 454 -21.01 -26.69 -1.90
C ILE A 454 -21.65 -25.54 -1.14
N ILE A 455 -21.02 -24.37 -1.14
CA ILE A 455 -21.50 -23.16 -0.47
C ILE A 455 -21.63 -22.01 -1.46
N ILE A 456 -22.74 -21.28 -1.39
CA ILE A 456 -22.93 -19.96 -2.02
C ILE A 456 -23.23 -18.96 -0.90
N ASN A 457 -22.25 -18.14 -0.51
CA ASN A 457 -22.36 -17.20 0.63
C ASN A 457 -21.43 -15.98 0.50
N GLY A 458 -21.55 -15.00 1.40
CA GLY A 458 -20.80 -13.74 1.32
C GLY A 458 -19.38 -13.80 1.88
N SER A 459 -18.85 -15.00 2.13
CA SER A 459 -17.51 -15.14 2.66
C SER A 459 -16.92 -16.51 2.39
N ALA A 460 -15.69 -16.53 1.87
CA ALA A 460 -14.88 -17.74 1.82
C ALA A 460 -14.36 -18.21 3.19
N THR A 461 -14.50 -17.39 4.24
CA THR A 461 -13.92 -17.63 5.57
C THR A 461 -14.96 -17.82 6.68
N GLY A 462 -16.24 -17.55 6.45
CA GLY A 462 -17.28 -17.64 7.48
C GLY A 462 -18.64 -18.11 6.93
N THR A 463 -19.36 -18.97 7.66
CA THR A 463 -20.74 -19.34 7.31
C THR A 463 -21.69 -18.17 7.59
N ALA A 464 -22.87 -18.18 6.95
CA ALA A 464 -23.94 -17.20 7.19
C ALA A 464 -23.53 -15.72 7.06
N SER A 465 -22.53 -15.43 6.23
CA SER A 465 -22.12 -14.06 5.92
C SER A 465 -23.07 -13.47 4.88
N GLN A 466 -23.69 -12.34 5.23
CA GLN A 466 -24.61 -11.62 4.35
C GLN A 466 -23.87 -11.00 3.15
N GLY A 467 -24.46 -11.07 1.96
CA GLY A 467 -23.90 -10.47 0.74
C GLY A 467 -24.65 -10.88 -0.53
N ASN A 468 -24.34 -10.24 -1.65
CA ASN A 468 -24.68 -10.73 -3.00
C ASN A 468 -23.60 -11.73 -3.44
N ASN A 469 -23.90 -13.02 -3.44
CA ASN A 469 -22.88 -14.06 -3.32
C ASN A 469 -22.65 -14.84 -4.61
N GLY A 470 -23.74 -15.13 -5.32
CA GLY A 470 -23.75 -15.87 -6.56
C GLY A 470 -25.17 -16.13 -7.05
N ASN A 471 -25.46 -15.76 -8.30
CA ASN A 471 -26.77 -15.87 -8.94
C ASN A 471 -26.68 -16.59 -10.28
N GLY A 472 -27.76 -17.26 -10.68
CA GLY A 472 -27.83 -17.96 -11.96
C GLY A 472 -26.86 -19.13 -12.10
N ASN A 473 -26.36 -19.68 -10.99
CA ASN A 473 -25.44 -20.82 -11.01
C ASN A 473 -26.20 -22.14 -11.22
N LEU A 474 -25.57 -23.08 -11.90
CA LEU A 474 -26.09 -24.43 -12.12
C LEU A 474 -25.22 -25.47 -11.41
N ILE A 475 -25.82 -26.20 -10.47
CA ILE A 475 -25.23 -27.34 -9.76
C ILE A 475 -25.93 -28.60 -10.29
N GLU A 476 -25.29 -29.34 -11.21
CA GLU A 476 -25.91 -30.46 -11.93
C GLU A 476 -25.18 -31.80 -11.74
N LYS A 477 -25.90 -32.88 -11.38
CA LYS A 477 -25.37 -34.27 -11.35
C LYS A 477 -24.12 -34.45 -10.48
N ASN A 478 -24.03 -33.71 -9.38
CA ASN A 478 -22.89 -33.79 -8.46
C ASN A 478 -23.14 -34.84 -7.37
N LYS A 479 -22.09 -35.53 -6.94
CA LYS A 479 -22.12 -36.43 -5.78
C LYS A 479 -21.45 -35.75 -4.60
N ILE A 480 -22.18 -35.47 -3.52
CA ILE A 480 -21.65 -34.88 -2.29
C ILE A 480 -21.57 -35.96 -1.21
N VAL A 481 -20.41 -36.11 -0.57
CA VAL A 481 -20.14 -37.12 0.47
C VAL A 481 -19.65 -36.43 1.74
N GLY A 482 -20.42 -36.55 2.82
CA GLY A 482 -20.13 -35.91 4.11
C GLY A 482 -20.58 -34.44 4.18
N GLY A 483 -20.17 -33.78 5.26
CA GLY A 483 -20.38 -32.36 5.51
C GLY A 483 -21.59 -32.10 6.40
N TYR A 484 -21.50 -31.09 7.26
CA TYR A 484 -22.64 -30.62 8.04
C TYR A 484 -23.72 -30.02 7.13
N TYR A 485 -23.29 -29.32 6.08
CA TYR A 485 -24.16 -28.90 4.98
C TYR A 485 -23.73 -29.57 3.68
N GLY A 486 -24.69 -30.15 2.94
CA GLY A 486 -24.45 -30.68 1.59
C GLY A 486 -24.31 -29.54 0.58
N VAL A 487 -25.41 -28.85 0.29
CA VAL A 487 -25.44 -27.59 -0.45
C VAL A 487 -26.03 -26.51 0.46
N TYR A 488 -25.33 -25.40 0.65
CA TYR A 488 -25.77 -24.29 1.49
C TYR A 488 -25.74 -22.98 0.71
N MET A 489 -26.87 -22.28 0.66
CA MET A 489 -27.01 -20.98 0.01
C MET A 489 -27.51 -19.97 1.03
N TYR A 490 -26.76 -18.90 1.25
CA TYR A 490 -27.11 -17.83 2.18
C TYR A 490 -27.17 -16.52 1.44
N GLY A 491 -28.24 -15.74 1.61
CA GLY A 491 -28.41 -14.42 0.99
C GLY A 491 -28.42 -13.32 2.06
N SER A 492 -28.66 -12.06 1.66
CA SER A 492 -28.95 -10.97 2.59
C SER A 492 -30.40 -10.47 2.43
N SER A 493 -30.87 -9.64 3.35
CA SER A 493 -32.18 -8.98 3.24
C SER A 493 -32.27 -7.98 2.09
N SER A 494 -31.14 -7.56 1.51
CA SER A 494 -31.05 -6.60 0.40
C SER A 494 -30.50 -7.20 -0.89
N SER A 495 -30.02 -8.45 -0.86
CA SER A 495 -29.45 -9.16 -2.00
C SER A 495 -29.75 -10.65 -1.83
N ASN A 496 -30.88 -11.07 -2.40
CA ASN A 496 -31.33 -12.45 -2.34
C ASN A 496 -30.50 -13.33 -3.30
N ASN A 497 -30.42 -14.63 -3.01
CA ASN A 497 -29.92 -15.59 -3.99
C ASN A 497 -30.97 -15.79 -5.08
N GLU A 498 -30.63 -15.52 -6.33
CA GLU A 498 -31.56 -15.56 -7.45
C GLU A 498 -31.13 -16.58 -8.53
N ASN A 499 -32.10 -17.27 -9.11
CA ASN A 499 -31.95 -18.12 -10.30
C ASN A 499 -30.94 -19.27 -10.22
N ASN A 500 -30.43 -19.61 -9.03
CA ASN A 500 -29.58 -20.77 -8.82
C ASN A 500 -30.38 -22.08 -8.98
N GLN A 501 -29.85 -23.04 -9.73
CA GLN A 501 -30.51 -24.31 -10.04
C GLN A 501 -29.70 -25.49 -9.51
N ILE A 502 -30.37 -26.41 -8.82
CA ILE A 502 -29.79 -27.67 -8.32
C ILE A 502 -30.55 -28.81 -8.98
N ILE A 503 -29.86 -29.56 -9.85
CA ILE A 503 -30.45 -30.63 -10.65
C ILE A 503 -29.63 -31.90 -10.40
N ASN A 504 -30.29 -32.99 -10.01
CA ASN A 504 -29.62 -34.29 -9.83
C ASN A 504 -29.72 -35.14 -11.09
#